data_AF-A0A660U0Z4-F1
#
_entry.id   AF-A0A660U0Z4-F1
#
_cell.length_a   1.000
_cell.length_b   1.000
_cell.length_c   1.000
_cell.angle_alpha   90.00
_cell.angle_beta   90.00
_cell.angle_gamma   90.00
#
_symmetry.space_group_name_H-M   'P 1'
#
loop_
_entity.id
_entity.type
_entity.pdbx_description
1 polymer ?
#
loop_
_entity_poly.entity_id
_entity_poly.type
_entity_poly.pdbx_seq_one_letter_code
_entity_poly.pdbx_strand_id
1 'polypeptide(L)'
;MWKRKQQMVKEMGLSRDNVRILGLYIVLLFIGVFASIFSIYFRSLENIFNVIAQIVPLGFVALGQTIVLITAGVDLSVGGIVSISTAICAKLIYTKYTSVAIAFLLSLLFGTIFGYINGVMRTKLRIDSFIATLCTMLITQGVALAILPRPGGYISAELISFISLEKGILRLPIVYFAFTF
;
A
#
# COMPACT_ATOMS: atom_id res chain seq x y z
N MET A 1 13.57 38.86 -14.68
CA MET A 1 13.91 37.77 -13.72
C MET A 1 13.48 36.38 -14.18
N TRP A 2 12.23 36.15 -14.59
CA TRP A 2 11.73 34.80 -14.91
C TRP A 2 12.41 34.12 -16.13
N LYS A 3 12.74 34.89 -17.18
CA LYS A 3 13.45 34.38 -18.37
C LYS A 3 14.88 33.88 -18.06
N ARG A 4 15.59 34.51 -17.12
CA ARG A 4 16.94 34.07 -16.69
C ARG A 4 16.92 32.72 -15.95
N LYS A 5 15.94 32.49 -15.07
CA LYS A 5 15.75 31.18 -14.40
C LYS A 5 15.51 30.05 -15.41
N GLN A 6 14.71 30.31 -16.44
CA GLN A 6 14.45 29.33 -17.51
C GLN A 6 15.71 29.01 -18.32
N GLN A 7 16.56 30.01 -18.55
CA GLN A 7 17.80 29.89 -19.31
C GLN A 7 18.87 29.10 -18.53
N MET A 8 19.03 29.38 -17.23
CA MET A 8 19.93 28.62 -16.33
C MET A 8 19.53 27.14 -16.21
N VAL A 9 18.23 26.84 -16.10
CA VAL A 9 17.72 25.45 -16.05
C VAL A 9 18.05 24.69 -17.35
N LYS A 10 17.95 25.38 -18.49
CA LYS A 10 18.25 24.82 -19.82
C LYS A 10 19.76 24.62 -20.04
N GLU A 11 20.61 25.52 -19.54
CA GLU A 11 22.09 25.45 -19.60
C GLU A 11 22.66 24.30 -18.75
N MET A 12 22.00 23.95 -17.64
CA MET A 12 22.37 22.79 -16.83
C MET A 12 21.86 21.44 -17.40
N GLY A 13 21.24 21.43 -18.59
CA GLY A 13 20.65 20.22 -19.18
C GLY A 13 19.47 19.65 -18.38
N LEU A 14 18.95 20.40 -17.39
CA LEU A 14 17.88 19.96 -16.50
C LEU A 14 16.55 20.33 -17.15
N SER A 15 15.74 19.35 -17.52
CA SER A 15 14.34 19.61 -17.86
C SER A 15 13.61 20.19 -16.63
N ARG A 16 12.50 20.91 -16.84
CA ARG A 16 11.69 21.41 -15.71
C ARG A 16 11.27 20.28 -14.76
N ASP A 17 11.13 19.06 -15.28
CA ASP A 17 10.82 17.86 -14.50
C ASP A 17 12.02 17.40 -13.65
N ASN A 18 13.23 17.46 -14.18
CA ASN A 18 14.46 17.14 -13.42
C ASN A 18 14.64 18.08 -12.22
N VAL A 19 14.30 19.37 -12.38
CA VAL A 19 14.37 20.35 -11.27
C VAL A 19 13.34 20.04 -10.19
N ARG A 20 12.14 19.59 -10.55
CA ARG A 20 11.10 19.19 -9.58
C ARG A 20 11.49 17.94 -8.81
N ILE A 21 11.98 16.93 -9.53
CA ILE A 21 12.46 15.67 -8.95
C ILE A 21 13.64 15.95 -8.01
N LEU A 22 14.61 16.76 -8.45
CA LEU A 22 15.73 17.17 -7.61
C LEU A 22 15.27 17.92 -6.35
N GLY A 23 14.31 18.84 -6.49
CA GLY A 23 13.70 19.53 -5.35
C GLY A 23 13.06 18.58 -4.34
N LEU A 24 12.34 17.55 -4.82
CA LEU A 24 11.76 16.51 -3.96
C LEU A 24 12.84 15.75 -3.19
N TYR A 25 13.90 15.32 -3.87
CA TYR A 25 15.02 14.61 -3.21
C TYR A 25 15.74 15.48 -2.18
N ILE A 26 15.93 16.77 -2.46
CA ILE A 26 16.53 17.71 -1.51
C ILE A 26 15.66 17.83 -0.25
N VAL A 27 14.34 17.99 -0.41
CA VAL A 27 13.41 18.06 0.74
C VAL A 27 13.40 16.77 1.54
N LEU A 28 13.37 15.61 0.87
CA LEU A 28 13.40 14.30 1.52
C LEU A 28 14.69 14.13 2.34
N LEU A 29 15.83 14.49 1.76
CA LEU A 29 17.14 14.37 2.40
C LEU A 29 17.28 15.34 3.57
N PHE A 30 16.80 16.58 3.43
CA PHE A 30 16.75 17.55 4.51
C PHE A 30 15.92 17.04 5.70
N ILE A 31 14.69 16.56 5.46
CA ILE A 31 13.83 16.03 6.52
C ILE A 31 14.47 14.79 7.16
N GLY A 32 15.05 13.89 6.35
CA GLY A 32 15.70 12.68 6.85
C GLY A 32 16.90 12.98 7.75
N VAL A 33 17.79 13.90 7.33
CA VAL A 33 18.95 14.32 8.14
C VAL A 33 18.51 15.05 9.39
N PHE A 34 17.56 15.98 9.28
CA PHE A 34 17.03 16.73 10.41
C PHE A 34 16.42 15.78 11.46
N ALA A 35 15.50 14.90 11.04
CA ALA A 35 14.88 13.92 11.93
C ALA A 35 15.91 12.98 12.56
N SER A 36 16.93 12.58 11.81
CA SER A 36 18.03 11.74 12.29
C SER A 36 18.86 12.40 13.39
N ILE A 37 19.18 13.69 13.25
CA ILE A 37 19.95 14.43 14.26
C ILE A 37 19.12 14.65 15.53
N PHE A 38 17.87 15.10 15.38
CA PHE A 38 17.06 15.59 16.51
C PHE A 38 16.23 14.50 17.20
N SER A 39 16.03 13.32 16.59
CA SER A 39 15.26 12.22 17.19
C SER A 39 16.06 10.93 17.25
N ILE A 40 16.34 10.47 18.47
CA ILE A 40 16.98 9.17 18.68
C ILE A 40 16.05 8.01 18.27
N TYR A 41 14.73 8.20 18.42
CA TYR A 41 13.72 7.23 18.01
C TYR A 41 13.67 7.06 16.50
N PHE A 42 13.88 8.14 15.73
CA PHE A 42 13.90 8.07 14.27
C PHE A 42 14.99 7.13 13.74
N ARG A 43 16.17 7.13 14.38
CA ARG A 43 17.29 6.24 14.03
C ARG A 43 17.23 4.87 14.68
N SER A 44 16.25 4.60 15.54
CA SER A 44 16.16 3.32 16.23
C SER A 44 15.92 2.18 15.23
N LEU A 45 16.50 1.01 15.51
CA LEU A 45 16.26 -0.19 14.72
C LEU A 45 14.77 -0.55 14.68
N GLU A 46 14.06 -0.32 15.78
CA GLU A 46 12.62 -0.53 15.86
C GLU A 46 11.86 0.36 14.87
N ASN A 47 12.21 1.66 14.78
CA ASN A 47 11.60 2.54 13.80
C ASN A 47 11.90 2.12 12.36
N ILE A 48 13.15 1.71 12.06
CA ILE A 48 13.51 1.18 10.73
C ILE A 48 12.64 -0.03 10.38
N PHE A 49 12.49 -0.97 11.31
CA PHE A 49 11.65 -2.14 11.09
C PHE A 49 10.17 -1.79 10.95
N ASN A 50 9.67 -0.82 11.72
CA ASN A 50 8.29 -0.35 11.60
C ASN A 50 8.03 0.28 10.23
N VAL A 51 8.98 1.08 9.72
CA VAL A 51 8.89 1.65 8.37
C VAL A 51 8.88 0.55 7.30
N ILE A 52 9.80 -0.42 7.38
CA ILE A 52 9.81 -1.55 6.43
C ILE A 52 8.50 -2.34 6.49
N ALA A 53 7.99 -2.62 7.70
CA ALA A 53 6.71 -3.31 7.90
C ALA A 53 5.52 -2.55 7.31
N GLN A 54 5.55 -1.21 7.30
CA GLN A 54 4.51 -0.39 6.67
C GLN A 54 4.61 -0.38 5.14
N ILE A 55 5.80 -0.55 4.57
CA ILE A 55 6.01 -0.59 3.11
C ILE A 55 5.55 -1.92 2.52
N VAL A 56 5.71 -3.02 3.25
CA VAL A 56 5.42 -4.38 2.77
C VAL A 56 4.01 -4.56 2.17
N PRO A 57 2.90 -4.14 2.82
CA PRO A 57 1.57 -4.25 2.22
C PRO A 57 1.44 -3.52 0.89
N LEU A 58 2.06 -2.32 0.77
CA LEU A 58 2.05 -1.55 -0.46
C LEU A 58 2.87 -2.25 -1.56
N GLY A 59 3.98 -2.88 -1.20
CA GLY A 59 4.77 -3.73 -2.10
C GLY A 59 3.94 -4.88 -2.67
N PHE A 60 3.19 -5.60 -1.82
CA PHE A 60 2.33 -6.71 -2.29
C PHE A 60 1.27 -6.23 -3.27
N VAL A 61 0.66 -5.07 -3.00
CA VAL A 61 -0.29 -4.44 -3.91
C VAL A 61 0.39 -4.05 -5.23
N ALA A 62 1.58 -3.48 -5.18
CA ALA A 62 2.34 -3.09 -6.37
C ALA A 62 2.70 -4.29 -7.26
N LEU A 63 3.08 -5.42 -6.65
CA LEU A 63 3.32 -6.68 -7.38
C LEU A 63 2.06 -7.15 -8.10
N GLY A 64 0.90 -7.15 -7.41
CA GLY A 64 -0.39 -7.50 -8.03
C GLY A 64 -0.77 -6.52 -9.15
N GLN A 65 -0.57 -5.22 -8.95
CA GLN A 65 -0.83 -4.18 -9.93
C GLN A 65 0.05 -4.30 -11.18
N THR A 66 1.26 -4.85 -11.06
CA THR A 66 2.15 -5.07 -12.21
C THR A 66 1.48 -5.96 -13.26
N ILE A 67 0.74 -7.00 -12.84
CA ILE A 67 0.00 -7.88 -13.76
C ILE A 67 -1.09 -7.08 -14.51
N VAL A 68 -1.80 -6.19 -13.81
CA VAL A 68 -2.82 -5.33 -14.42
C VAL A 68 -2.20 -4.37 -15.45
N LEU A 69 -1.08 -3.73 -15.09
CA LEU A 69 -0.37 -2.79 -15.96
C LEU A 69 0.14 -3.45 -17.24
N ILE A 70 0.64 -4.69 -17.18
CA ILE A 70 1.08 -5.44 -18.36
C ILE A 70 -0.09 -5.65 -19.34
N THR A 71 -1.33 -5.77 -18.85
CA THR A 71 -2.52 -5.85 -19.71
C THR A 71 -3.01 -4.48 -20.23
N ALA A 72 -2.19 -3.42 -20.11
CA ALA A 72 -2.54 -2.03 -20.41
C ALA A 72 -3.83 -1.56 -19.71
N GLY A 73 -4.12 -2.13 -18.52
CA GLY A 73 -5.23 -1.72 -17.67
C GLY A 73 -4.76 -0.79 -16.55
N VAL A 74 -5.73 -0.15 -15.90
CA VAL A 74 -5.55 0.55 -14.62
C VAL A 74 -6.54 -0.06 -13.65
N ASP A 75 -6.10 -0.39 -12.44
CA ASP A 75 -6.99 -0.90 -11.39
C ASP A 75 -6.90 -0.04 -10.13
N LEU A 76 -7.89 0.84 -9.97
CA LEU A 76 -8.04 1.66 -8.77
C LEU A 76 -8.71 0.89 -7.62
N SER A 77 -9.33 -0.25 -7.90
CA SER A 77 -10.14 -0.97 -6.92
C SER A 77 -9.31 -1.56 -5.77
N VAL A 78 -8.00 -1.75 -5.95
CA VAL A 78 -7.11 -2.29 -4.91
C VAL A 78 -7.17 -1.53 -3.59
N GLY A 79 -7.33 -0.20 -3.61
CA GLY A 79 -7.47 0.58 -2.38
C GLY A 79 -8.73 0.20 -1.60
N GLY A 80 -9.84 -0.05 -2.30
CA GLY A 80 -11.08 -0.51 -1.70
C GLY A 80 -11.06 -1.99 -1.30
N ILE A 81 -10.40 -2.85 -2.08
CA ILE A 81 -10.19 -4.27 -1.74
C ILE A 81 -9.33 -4.40 -0.47
N VAL A 82 -8.28 -3.59 -0.33
CA VAL A 82 -7.48 -3.53 0.92
C VAL A 82 -8.37 -3.07 2.09
N SER A 83 -9.21 -2.07 1.87
CA SER A 83 -10.12 -1.54 2.91
C SER A 83 -11.13 -2.60 3.39
N ILE A 84 -11.80 -3.32 2.49
CA ILE A 84 -12.75 -4.38 2.88
C ILE A 84 -12.03 -5.58 3.51
N SER A 85 -10.87 -5.97 3.00
CA SER A 85 -10.07 -7.08 3.55
C SER A 85 -9.62 -6.79 4.98
N THR A 86 -9.10 -5.58 5.23
CA THR A 86 -8.71 -5.16 6.58
C THR A 86 -9.91 -5.07 7.52
N ALA A 87 -11.05 -4.55 7.06
CA ALA A 87 -12.28 -4.49 7.85
C ALA A 87 -12.82 -5.89 8.24
N ILE A 88 -12.82 -6.84 7.30
CA ILE A 88 -13.23 -8.24 7.55
C ILE A 88 -12.31 -8.87 8.58
N CYS A 89 -10.99 -8.80 8.36
CA CYS A 89 -10.00 -9.35 9.30
C CYS A 89 -10.14 -8.73 10.69
N ALA A 90 -10.18 -7.40 10.78
CA ALA A 90 -10.30 -6.68 12.03
C ALA A 90 -11.58 -7.07 12.79
N LYS A 91 -12.73 -7.15 12.12
CA LYS A 91 -14.00 -7.49 12.77
C LYS A 91 -14.06 -8.94 13.23
N LEU A 92 -13.65 -9.88 12.38
CA LEU A 92 -13.72 -11.32 12.70
C LEU A 92 -12.74 -11.71 13.80
N ILE A 93 -11.50 -11.19 13.76
CA ILE A 93 -10.50 -11.47 14.79
C ILE A 93 -10.85 -10.76 16.10
N TYR A 94 -11.37 -9.53 16.05
CA TYR A 94 -11.78 -8.78 17.24
C TYR A 94 -12.77 -9.53 18.11
N THR A 95 -13.74 -10.18 17.48
CA THR A 95 -14.83 -10.83 18.22
C THR A 95 -14.44 -12.18 18.82
N LYS A 96 -13.20 -12.66 18.65
CA LYS A 96 -12.69 -13.97 19.11
C LYS A 96 -13.50 -15.19 18.64
N TYR A 97 -14.52 -15.02 17.80
CA TYR A 97 -15.39 -16.11 17.34
C TYR A 97 -14.78 -16.94 16.20
N THR A 98 -13.76 -16.44 15.52
CA THR A 98 -13.30 -16.99 14.24
C THR A 98 -11.78 -17.08 14.18
N SER A 99 -11.26 -18.19 13.62
CA SER A 99 -9.81 -18.38 13.45
C SER A 99 -9.24 -17.38 12.43
N VAL A 100 -7.98 -17.00 12.64
CA VAL A 100 -7.23 -16.13 11.71
C VAL A 100 -7.29 -16.67 10.27
N ALA A 101 -7.17 -17.98 10.10
CA ALA A 101 -7.25 -18.65 8.80
C ALA A 101 -8.57 -18.37 8.06
N ILE A 102 -9.71 -18.42 8.75
CA ILE A 102 -11.03 -18.16 8.14
C ILE A 102 -11.13 -16.68 7.72
N ALA A 103 -10.63 -15.75 8.54
CA ALA A 103 -10.62 -14.34 8.19
C ALA A 103 -9.78 -14.05 6.94
N PHE A 104 -8.62 -14.71 6.81
CA PHE A 104 -7.78 -14.66 5.61
C PHE A 104 -8.49 -15.23 4.37
N LEU A 105 -9.10 -16.41 4.49
CA LEU A 105 -9.81 -17.06 3.38
C LEU A 105 -11.00 -16.22 2.90
N LEU A 106 -11.77 -15.64 3.81
CA LEU A 106 -12.86 -14.74 3.46
C LEU A 106 -12.36 -13.49 2.75
N SER A 107 -11.28 -12.87 3.25
CA SER A 107 -10.69 -11.69 2.60
C SER A 107 -10.20 -12.01 1.19
N LEU A 108 -9.55 -13.16 0.99
CA LEU A 108 -9.10 -13.64 -0.31
C LEU A 108 -10.28 -13.90 -1.26
N LEU A 109 -11.35 -14.50 -0.76
CA LEU A 109 -12.57 -14.76 -1.52
C LEU A 109 -13.19 -13.44 -2.02
N PHE A 110 -13.34 -12.44 -1.14
CA PHE A 110 -13.87 -11.13 -1.52
C PHE A 110 -12.99 -10.44 -2.56
N GLY A 111 -11.67 -10.44 -2.38
CA GLY A 111 -10.73 -9.89 -3.36
C GLY A 111 -10.86 -10.56 -4.73
N THR A 112 -11.00 -11.90 -4.75
CA THR A 112 -11.16 -12.68 -5.98
C THR A 112 -12.48 -12.36 -6.68
N ILE A 113 -13.59 -12.24 -5.93
CA ILE A 113 -14.91 -11.90 -6.48
C ILE A 113 -14.87 -10.53 -7.15
N PHE A 114 -14.35 -9.50 -6.47
CA PHE A 114 -14.29 -8.16 -7.05
C PHE A 114 -13.30 -8.06 -8.22
N GLY A 115 -12.17 -8.78 -8.14
CA GLY A 115 -11.24 -8.91 -9.27
C GLY A 115 -11.90 -9.54 -10.50
N TYR A 116 -12.67 -10.62 -10.30
CA TYR A 116 -13.44 -11.26 -11.36
C TYR A 116 -14.49 -10.31 -11.96
N ILE A 117 -15.24 -9.59 -11.13
CA ILE A 117 -16.22 -8.60 -11.56
C ILE A 117 -15.56 -7.52 -12.44
N ASN A 118 -14.44 -6.95 -12.00
CA ASN A 118 -13.69 -5.96 -12.79
C ASN A 118 -13.22 -6.53 -14.13
N GLY A 119 -12.72 -7.77 -14.14
CA GLY A 119 -12.33 -8.49 -15.35
C GLY A 119 -13.50 -8.63 -16.33
N VAL A 120 -14.67 -9.07 -15.85
CA VAL A 120 -15.88 -9.24 -16.66
C VAL A 120 -16.39 -7.89 -17.20
N MET A 121 -16.39 -6.83 -16.38
CA MET A 121 -16.78 -5.49 -16.82
C MET A 121 -15.93 -5.01 -18.00
N ARG A 122 -14.63 -5.26 -17.95
CA ARG A 122 -13.71 -4.92 -19.04
C ARG A 122 -13.93 -5.82 -20.26
N THR A 123 -13.88 -7.14 -20.10
CA THR A 123 -13.82 -8.06 -21.24
C THR A 123 -15.16 -8.31 -21.92
N LYS A 124 -16.26 -8.36 -21.16
CA LYS A 124 -17.61 -8.66 -21.69
C LYS A 124 -18.46 -7.41 -21.87
N LEU A 125 -18.44 -6.51 -20.89
CA LEU A 125 -19.29 -5.30 -20.92
C LEU A 125 -18.61 -4.12 -21.63
N ARG A 126 -17.31 -4.24 -21.97
CA ARG A 126 -16.52 -3.21 -22.66
C ARG A 126 -16.54 -1.85 -21.95
N ILE A 127 -16.65 -1.87 -20.63
CA ILE A 127 -16.54 -0.67 -19.79
C ILE A 127 -15.05 -0.35 -19.64
N ASP A 128 -14.72 0.94 -19.69
CA ASP A 128 -13.36 1.40 -19.45
C ASP A 128 -12.87 0.98 -18.04
N SER A 129 -11.63 0.49 -17.97
CA SER A 129 -11.09 -0.09 -16.73
C SER A 129 -10.93 0.93 -15.61
N PHE A 130 -10.64 2.19 -15.94
CA PHE A 130 -10.52 3.25 -14.94
C PHE A 130 -11.88 3.47 -14.25
N ILE A 131 -12.95 3.62 -15.03
CA ILE A 131 -14.30 3.86 -14.50
C ILE A 131 -14.80 2.63 -13.74
N ALA A 132 -14.67 1.43 -14.31
CA ALA A 132 -15.12 0.20 -13.66
C ALA A 132 -14.45 0.00 -12.30
N THR A 133 -13.13 0.16 -12.23
CA THR A 133 -12.37 -0.08 -10.99
C THR A 133 -12.54 1.04 -9.98
N LEU A 134 -12.78 2.29 -10.41
CA LEU A 134 -13.18 3.39 -9.52
C LEU A 134 -14.54 3.10 -8.87
N CYS A 135 -15.54 2.65 -9.63
CA CYS A 135 -16.84 2.26 -9.09
C CYS A 135 -16.69 1.12 -8.07
N THR A 136 -15.94 0.07 -8.41
CA THR A 136 -15.65 -1.03 -7.49
C THR A 136 -14.93 -0.55 -6.23
N MET A 137 -13.99 0.39 -6.34
CA MET A 137 -13.31 1.01 -5.19
C MET A 137 -14.31 1.68 -4.25
N LEU A 138 -15.22 2.49 -4.78
CA LEU A 138 -16.21 3.22 -3.98
C LEU A 138 -17.19 2.25 -3.28
N ILE A 139 -17.67 1.23 -4.00
CA ILE A 139 -18.56 0.21 -3.43
C ILE A 139 -17.85 -0.55 -2.30
N THR A 140 -16.63 -1.02 -2.55
CA THR A 140 -15.87 -1.80 -1.55
C THR A 140 -15.50 -0.95 -0.33
N GLN A 141 -15.20 0.33 -0.50
CA GLN A 141 -15.00 1.26 0.63
C GLN A 141 -16.30 1.47 1.43
N GLY A 142 -17.44 1.65 0.76
CA GLY A 142 -18.75 1.75 1.42
C GLY A 142 -19.09 0.49 2.23
N VAL A 143 -18.83 -0.69 1.66
CA VAL A 143 -19.02 -1.97 2.36
C VAL A 143 -18.05 -2.10 3.53
N ALA A 144 -16.78 -1.70 3.36
CA ALA A 144 -15.80 -1.71 4.44
C ALA A 144 -16.26 -0.86 5.64
N LEU A 145 -16.81 0.33 5.38
CA LEU A 145 -17.39 1.20 6.41
C LEU A 145 -18.63 0.58 7.07
N ALA A 146 -19.47 -0.14 6.31
CA ALA A 146 -20.62 -0.85 6.88
C ALA A 146 -20.18 -2.02 7.79
N ILE A 147 -19.08 -2.70 7.44
CA ILE A 147 -18.50 -3.79 8.24
C ILE A 147 -17.86 -3.21 9.50
N LEU A 148 -16.99 -2.22 9.35
CA LEU A 148 -16.20 -1.61 10.42
C LEU A 148 -16.35 -0.07 10.37
N PRO A 149 -17.37 0.48 11.02
CA PRO A 149 -17.69 1.92 10.93
C PRO A 149 -16.76 2.81 11.77
N ARG A 150 -15.92 2.22 12.63
CA ARG A 150 -14.98 2.93 13.48
C ARG A 150 -13.61 2.27 13.38
N PRO A 151 -12.51 3.04 13.40
CA PRO A 151 -11.18 2.48 13.52
C PRO A 151 -11.11 1.55 14.73
N GLY A 152 -10.59 0.34 14.53
CA GLY A 152 -10.55 -0.69 15.56
C GLY A 152 -10.18 -2.05 14.96
N GLY A 153 -10.29 -3.07 15.80
CA GLY A 153 -9.85 -4.42 15.47
C GLY A 153 -8.84 -4.93 16.50
N TYR A 154 -8.77 -6.25 16.66
CA TYR A 154 -7.67 -6.89 17.36
C TYR A 154 -6.90 -7.77 16.39
N ILE A 155 -5.59 -7.82 16.57
CA ILE A 155 -4.72 -8.80 15.92
C ILE A 155 -4.31 -9.76 17.03
N SER A 156 -4.46 -11.06 16.82
CA SER A 156 -4.07 -12.06 17.84
C SER A 156 -2.57 -11.96 18.11
N ALA A 157 -2.16 -12.14 19.37
CA ALA A 157 -0.75 -12.13 19.75
C ALA A 157 0.07 -13.15 18.97
N GLU A 158 -0.54 -14.29 18.61
CA GLU A 158 0.03 -15.33 17.74
C GLU A 158 0.33 -14.82 16.32
N LEU A 159 -0.57 -14.02 15.74
CA LEU A 159 -0.35 -13.45 14.42
C LEU A 159 0.70 -12.33 14.49
N ILE A 160 0.71 -11.54 15.55
CA ILE A 160 1.75 -10.53 15.79
C ILE A 160 3.12 -11.20 15.97
N SER A 161 3.21 -12.28 16.76
CA SER A 161 4.48 -12.98 16.99
C SER A 161 4.95 -13.72 15.74
N PHE A 162 4.02 -14.26 14.94
CA PHE A 162 4.32 -14.85 13.62
C PHE A 162 4.83 -13.80 12.62
N ILE A 163 4.16 -12.65 12.51
CA ILE A 163 4.56 -11.56 11.59
C ILE A 163 5.87 -10.91 12.05
N SER A 164 6.01 -10.71 13.36
CA SER A 164 7.16 -10.02 13.94
C SER A 164 8.38 -10.91 14.07
N LEU A 165 8.23 -12.25 14.02
CA LEU A 165 9.25 -13.27 14.26
C LEU A 165 10.25 -12.81 15.32
N GLU A 166 9.88 -12.98 16.59
CA GLU A 166 10.57 -12.48 17.80
C GLU A 166 12.05 -12.91 17.95
N LYS A 167 12.61 -13.68 17.00
CA LYS A 167 14.00 -14.14 17.02
C LYS A 167 14.78 -13.67 15.78
N GLY A 168 15.42 -12.51 15.88
CA GLY A 168 16.57 -12.11 15.06
C GLY A 168 16.31 -11.27 13.80
N ILE A 169 17.33 -11.16 12.95
CA ILE A 169 17.41 -10.36 11.69
C ILE A 169 16.38 -10.79 10.63
N LEU A 170 15.65 -11.89 10.86
CA LEU A 170 14.70 -12.52 9.93
C LEU A 170 13.24 -12.12 10.19
N ARG A 171 12.95 -10.83 10.44
CA ARG A 171 11.55 -10.36 10.48
C ARG A 171 10.94 -10.50 9.08
N LEU A 172 9.71 -11.04 8.96
CA LEU A 172 9.04 -11.26 7.68
C LEU A 172 9.01 -10.02 6.76
N PRO A 173 8.78 -8.80 7.27
CA PRO A 173 8.90 -7.57 6.49
C PRO A 173 10.24 -7.40 5.76
N ILE A 174 11.35 -7.73 6.43
CA ILE A 174 12.71 -7.56 5.88
C ILE A 174 12.96 -8.61 4.81
N VAL A 175 12.58 -9.85 5.08
CA VAL A 175 12.70 -10.95 4.13
C VAL A 175 11.94 -10.62 2.85
N TYR A 176 10.68 -10.19 2.99
CA TYR A 176 9.87 -9.75 1.86
C TYR A 176 10.54 -8.62 1.08
N PHE A 177 10.98 -7.56 1.78
CA PHE A 177 11.60 -6.41 1.14
C PHE A 177 12.84 -6.83 0.35
N ALA A 178 13.71 -7.64 0.94
CA ALA A 178 14.94 -8.12 0.29
C ALA A 178 14.71 -9.09 -0.89
N PHE A 179 13.59 -9.82 -0.93
CA PHE A 179 13.25 -10.70 -2.05
C PHE A 179 12.55 -9.96 -3.21
N THR A 180 11.93 -8.82 -2.92
CA THR A 180 11.06 -8.10 -3.87
C THR A 180 11.72 -6.87 -4.50
N PHE A 181 12.59 -6.20 -3.75
CA PHE A 181 13.28 -4.96 -4.14
C PHE A 181 14.80 -5.13 -4.02
#